data_AF-A0A835E241-F1
#
_entry.id   AF-A0A835E241-F1
#
_cell.length_a   1.000
_cell.length_b   1.000
_cell.length_c   1.000
_cell.angle_alpha   90.00
_cell.angle_beta   90.00
_cell.angle_gamma   90.00
#
_symmetry.space_group_name_H-M   'P 1'
#
loop_
_entity.id
_entity.type
_entity.pdbx_description
1 polymer ?
#
loop_
_entity_poly.entity_id
_entity_poly.type
_entity_poly.pdbx_seq_one_letter_code
_entity_poly.pdbx_strand_id
1 'polypeptide(L)'
;MSQEAYSGPAESGVTSASVAPSSSSISPSSPTSSDDYSFDDAFEAMVDEIFFDPVEDEIEDRIVAQLFRGASPEVRRQVAAQQEALRARKEVLRRQVVESRAQTRRIREYTRLLRTDVSGYTAAQVEQYERELSRRSKEIFGK
;
A
#
# COMPACT_ATOMS: atom_id res chain seq x y z
N MET A 1 -27.49 -15.35 -48.42
CA MET A 1 -26.11 -15.19 -48.92
C MET A 1 -26.18 -14.29 -50.14
N SER A 2 -25.70 -13.05 -50.02
CA SER A 2 -25.37 -12.18 -51.17
C SER A 2 -24.25 -11.24 -50.72
N GLN A 3 -23.04 -11.50 -51.21
CA GLN A 3 -21.93 -10.55 -51.24
C GLN A 3 -22.06 -9.76 -52.54
N GLU A 4 -21.87 -8.44 -52.51
CA GLU A 4 -21.30 -7.72 -53.65
C GLU A 4 -20.35 -6.63 -53.12
N ALA A 5 -19.17 -6.62 -53.71
CA ALA A 5 -18.05 -5.73 -53.46
C ALA A 5 -17.86 -4.82 -54.69
N TYR A 6 -17.47 -3.56 -54.48
CA TYR A 6 -16.67 -2.73 -55.42
C TYR A 6 -16.33 -1.41 -54.67
N SER A 7 -15.09 -1.07 -54.30
CA SER A 7 -13.86 -0.71 -55.05
C SER A 7 -13.78 0.76 -55.51
N GLY A 8 -13.22 1.61 -54.61
CA GLY A 8 -12.27 2.75 -54.82
C GLY A 8 -12.63 3.92 -55.76
N PRO A 9 -11.68 4.88 -56.02
CA PRO A 9 -10.71 5.54 -55.13
C PRO A 9 -10.74 7.10 -55.29
N ALA A 10 -10.03 7.86 -54.45
CA ALA A 10 -9.39 9.13 -54.84
C ALA A 10 -8.35 9.59 -53.80
N GLU A 11 -7.10 9.37 -54.18
CA GLU A 11 -5.87 10.09 -53.87
C GLU A 11 -5.95 11.58 -53.44
N SER A 12 -5.09 11.95 -52.48
CA SER A 12 -4.29 13.19 -52.40
C SER A 12 -3.63 13.19 -51.00
N GLY A 13 -2.32 13.25 -50.76
CA GLY A 13 -1.20 13.72 -51.56
C GLY A 13 -0.30 14.56 -50.62
N VAL A 14 0.86 13.99 -50.23
CA VAL A 14 2.11 14.68 -49.78
C VAL A 14 2.03 15.38 -48.39
N THR A 15 2.88 15.16 -47.38
CA THR A 15 4.35 15.24 -47.33
C THR A 15 4.96 14.38 -46.20
N SER A 16 5.99 13.62 -46.54
CA SER A 16 6.88 12.91 -45.63
C SER A 16 7.78 13.88 -44.85
N ALA A 17 7.89 13.67 -43.54
CA ALA A 17 9.07 14.05 -42.76
C ALA A 17 9.55 12.81 -42.00
N SER A 18 10.62 12.20 -42.49
CA SER A 18 11.37 11.17 -41.78
C SER A 18 11.89 11.74 -40.46
N VAL A 19 11.57 11.07 -39.35
CA VAL A 19 12.33 11.18 -38.11
C VAL A 19 12.79 9.78 -37.76
N ALA A 20 14.09 9.54 -37.93
CA ALA A 20 14.72 8.27 -37.55
C ALA A 20 14.49 8.02 -36.05
N PRO A 21 14.24 6.78 -35.61
CA PRO A 21 14.35 6.45 -34.20
C PRO A 21 15.85 6.36 -33.87
N SER A 22 16.45 7.48 -33.47
CA SER A 22 17.74 7.43 -32.79
C SER A 22 17.54 6.69 -31.48
N SER A 23 18.01 5.46 -31.42
CA SER A 23 18.11 4.62 -30.23
C SER A 23 19.10 5.24 -29.26
N SER A 24 18.68 6.23 -28.48
CA SER A 24 19.41 6.64 -27.29
C SER A 24 19.00 5.72 -26.16
N SER A 25 19.82 4.70 -25.92
CA SER A 25 19.81 3.87 -24.73
C SER A 25 20.09 4.74 -23.51
N ILE A 26 19.04 5.28 -22.90
CA ILE A 26 19.14 5.85 -21.57
C ILE A 26 19.13 4.66 -20.63
N SER A 27 20.31 4.14 -20.31
CA SER A 27 20.51 3.25 -19.18
C SER A 27 20.08 4.02 -17.93
N PRO A 28 19.04 3.61 -17.19
CA PRO A 28 18.79 4.20 -15.89
C PRO A 28 19.92 3.72 -14.97
N SER A 29 20.95 4.56 -14.83
CA SER A 29 21.96 4.43 -13.80
C SER A 29 21.26 4.48 -12.44
N SER A 30 21.30 3.36 -11.74
CA SER A 30 20.75 3.17 -10.40
C SER A 30 21.15 4.31 -9.47
N PRO A 31 20.21 5.00 -8.82
CA PRO A 31 20.57 5.87 -7.70
C PRO A 31 21.00 4.99 -6.53
N THR A 32 22.31 4.86 -6.32
CA THR A 32 22.86 4.47 -5.03
C THR A 32 22.82 5.69 -4.12
N SER A 33 21.78 5.82 -3.30
CA SER A 33 21.85 6.66 -2.09
C SER A 33 20.73 6.27 -1.13
N SER A 34 21.16 5.60 -0.06
CA SER A 34 20.64 5.65 1.30
C SER A 34 19.59 6.72 1.57
N ASP A 35 18.37 6.24 1.79
CA ASP A 35 17.29 6.74 2.66
C ASP A 35 15.96 6.36 1.98
N ASP A 36 15.77 5.05 1.79
CA ASP A 36 14.61 4.48 1.10
C ASP A 36 13.43 4.46 2.07
N TYR A 37 12.83 5.63 2.31
CA TYR A 37 11.43 5.71 2.66
C TYR A 37 10.66 5.10 1.49
N SER A 38 10.47 3.78 1.54
CA SER A 38 9.72 3.04 0.53
C SER A 38 8.35 3.71 0.37
N PHE A 39 7.98 4.09 -0.85
CA PHE A 39 6.66 4.64 -1.16
C PHE A 39 5.53 3.80 -0.54
N ASP A 40 5.74 2.49 -0.44
CA ASP A 40 4.83 1.53 0.20
C ASP A 40 4.66 1.80 1.71
N ASP A 41 5.72 2.19 2.42
CA ASP A 41 5.66 2.55 3.85
C ASP A 41 4.98 3.91 4.05
N ALA A 42 5.24 4.87 3.15
CA ALA A 42 4.59 6.18 3.17
C ALA A 42 3.08 6.07 2.82
N PHE A 43 2.73 5.22 1.86
CA PHE A 43 1.35 4.92 1.51
C PHE A 43 0.63 4.21 2.65
N GLU A 44 1.26 3.23 3.30
CA GLU A 44 0.65 2.58 4.47
C GLU A 44 0.44 3.56 5.63
N ALA A 45 1.37 4.48 5.88
CA ALA A 45 1.20 5.54 6.87
C ALA A 45 0.06 6.50 6.52
N MET A 46 -0.08 6.88 5.25
CA MET A 46 -1.19 7.70 4.76
C MET A 46 -2.54 6.97 4.90
N VAL A 47 -2.58 5.66 4.61
CA VAL A 47 -3.78 4.83 4.77
C VAL A 47 -4.19 4.76 6.25
N ASP A 48 -3.24 4.66 7.17
CA ASP A 48 -3.53 4.68 8.60
C ASP A 48 -4.12 6.04 9.03
N GLU A 49 -3.62 7.16 8.50
CA GLU A 49 -4.17 8.50 8.78
C GLU A 49 -5.60 8.67 8.23
N ILE A 50 -5.90 8.14 7.04
CA ILE A 50 -7.22 8.28 6.41
C ILE A 50 -8.27 7.35 7.03
N PHE A 51 -7.92 6.11 7.35
CA PHE A 51 -8.88 5.13 7.89
C PHE A 51 -9.10 5.26 9.40
N PHE A 52 -8.19 5.93 10.11
CA PHE A 52 -8.24 6.05 11.56
C PHE A 52 -8.34 7.50 12.04
N ASP A 53 -9.02 8.35 11.25
CA ASP A 53 -9.25 9.75 11.58
C ASP A 53 -10.19 9.88 12.81
N PRO A 54 -9.74 10.49 13.93
CA PRO A 54 -10.59 10.74 15.09
C PRO A 54 -11.77 11.67 14.79
N VAL A 55 -11.68 12.47 13.72
CA VAL A 55 -12.77 13.35 13.28
C VAL A 55 -13.98 12.54 12.81
N GLU A 56 -13.80 11.33 12.28
CA GLU A 56 -14.91 10.46 11.86
C GLU A 56 -15.81 10.10 13.06
N ASP A 57 -15.21 9.78 14.21
CA ASP A 57 -15.96 9.41 15.41
C ASP A 57 -16.76 10.62 15.98
N GLU A 58 -16.23 11.85 15.85
CA GLU A 58 -16.95 13.09 16.22
C GLU A 58 -18.13 13.38 15.28
N ILE A 59 -17.94 13.15 13.98
CA ILE A 59 -19.00 13.30 12.98
C ILE A 59 -20.12 12.28 13.26
N GLU A 60 -19.78 11.04 13.56
CA GLU A 60 -20.74 9.99 13.90
C GLU A 60 -21.56 10.36 15.15
N ASP A 61 -20.90 10.84 16.21
CA ASP A 61 -21.57 11.28 17.43
C ASP A 61 -22.56 12.43 17.16
N ARG A 62 -22.17 13.39 16.32
CA ARG A 62 -23.06 14.47 15.89
C ARG A 62 -24.26 13.96 15.10
N ILE A 63 -24.05 13.03 14.17
CA ILE A 63 -25.12 12.43 13.36
C ILE A 63 -26.11 11.68 14.27
N VAL A 64 -25.62 10.87 15.20
CA VAL A 64 -26.46 10.12 16.13
C VAL A 64 -27.23 11.06 17.06
N ALA A 65 -26.57 12.09 17.59
CA ALA A 65 -27.25 13.11 18.40
C ALA A 65 -28.40 13.80 17.64
N GLN A 66 -28.20 14.09 16.34
CA GLN A 66 -29.22 14.70 15.49
C GLN A 66 -30.37 13.72 15.17
N LEU A 67 -30.07 12.46 14.87
CA LEU A 67 -31.05 11.40 14.58
C LEU A 67 -31.99 11.12 15.76
N PHE A 68 -31.45 11.18 16.99
CA PHE A 68 -32.22 10.91 18.21
C PHE A 68 -32.63 12.19 18.96
N ARG A 69 -32.63 13.34 18.27
CA ARG A 69 -33.07 14.65 18.79
C ARG A 69 -34.60 14.65 19.00
N GLY A 70 -35.05 14.09 20.10
CA GLY A 70 -36.48 13.92 20.42
C GLY A 70 -36.83 12.52 20.90
N ALA A 71 -35.89 11.57 20.80
CA ALA A 71 -36.05 10.25 21.38
C ALA A 71 -36.09 10.29 22.91
N SER A 72 -36.74 9.30 23.50
CA SER A 72 -36.81 9.16 24.96
C SER A 72 -35.39 9.05 25.56
N PRO A 73 -35.20 9.47 26.82
CA PRO A 73 -33.90 9.36 27.48
C PRO A 73 -33.36 7.92 27.54
N GLU A 74 -34.25 6.93 27.63
CA GLU A 74 -33.89 5.52 27.67
C GLU A 74 -33.31 5.04 26.33
N VAL A 75 -33.96 5.40 25.21
CA VAL A 75 -33.46 5.10 23.87
C VAL A 75 -32.08 5.73 23.66
N ARG A 76 -31.89 6.98 24.08
CA ARG A 76 -30.59 7.65 23.98
C ARG A 76 -29.49 6.95 24.77
N ARG A 77 -29.79 6.45 25.98
CA ARG A 77 -28.82 5.67 26.77
C ARG A 77 -28.49 4.35 26.10
N GLN A 78 -29.48 3.66 25.56
CA GLN A 78 -29.28 2.40 24.86
C GLN A 78 -28.39 2.57 23.62
N VAL A 79 -28.65 3.62 22.83
CA VAL A 79 -27.84 3.93 21.64
C VAL A 79 -26.41 4.31 22.04
N ALA A 80 -26.23 5.14 23.06
CA ALA A 80 -24.90 5.49 23.56
C ALA A 80 -24.10 4.25 24.00
N ALA A 81 -24.73 3.34 24.73
CA ALA A 81 -24.09 2.08 25.15
C ALA A 81 -23.71 1.19 23.95
N GLN A 82 -24.55 1.16 22.90
CA GLN A 82 -24.24 0.43 21.67
C GLN A 82 -23.07 1.08 20.91
N GLN A 83 -23.05 2.40 20.79
CA GLN A 83 -21.94 3.12 20.16
C GLN A 83 -20.62 2.91 20.90
N GLU A 84 -20.63 2.97 22.23
CA GLU A 84 -19.43 2.70 23.03
C GLU A 84 -18.92 1.28 22.80
N ALA A 85 -19.81 0.28 22.78
CA ALA A 85 -19.45 -1.10 22.48
C ALA A 85 -18.88 -1.26 21.06
N LEU A 86 -19.42 -0.56 20.07
CA LEU A 86 -18.90 -0.55 18.70
C LEU A 86 -17.53 0.13 18.62
N ARG A 87 -17.35 1.27 19.28
CA ARG A 87 -16.07 1.99 19.36
C ARG A 87 -14.98 1.12 19.98
N ALA A 88 -15.31 0.39 21.05
CA ALA A 88 -14.38 -0.56 21.65
C ALA A 88 -13.97 -1.69 20.67
N ARG A 89 -14.93 -2.22 19.89
CA ARG A 89 -14.63 -3.25 18.87
C ARG A 89 -13.80 -2.69 17.71
N LYS A 90 -14.11 -1.48 17.23
CA LYS A 90 -13.34 -0.76 16.20
C LYS A 90 -11.89 -0.62 16.64
N GLU A 91 -11.67 -0.25 17.90
CA GLU A 91 -10.33 -0.06 18.46
C GLU A 91 -9.53 -1.37 18.59
N VAL A 92 -10.18 -2.47 18.96
CA VAL A 92 -9.53 -3.79 18.94
C VAL A 92 -9.12 -4.18 17.52
N LEU A 93 -10.00 -3.96 16.54
CA LEU A 93 -9.71 -4.27 15.15
C LEU A 93 -8.58 -3.39 14.60
N ARG A 94 -8.55 -2.09 14.97
CA ARG A 94 -7.45 -1.17 14.66
C ARG A 94 -6.11 -1.75 15.09
N ARG A 95 -6.00 -2.17 16.36
CA ARG A 95 -4.77 -2.77 16.90
C ARG A 95 -4.36 -4.03 16.14
N GLN A 96 -5.32 -4.89 15.82
CA GLN A 96 -5.07 -6.11 15.05
C GLN A 96 -4.55 -5.81 13.64
N VAL A 97 -5.12 -4.81 12.96
CA VAL A 97 -4.68 -4.39 11.62
C VAL A 97 -3.26 -3.83 11.69
N VAL A 98 -2.96 -2.97 12.66
CA VAL A 98 -1.61 -2.42 12.87
C VAL A 98 -0.60 -3.55 13.10
N GLU A 99 -0.93 -4.53 13.95
CA GLU A 99 -0.06 -5.69 14.19
C GLU A 99 0.15 -6.53 12.93
N SER A 100 -0.92 -6.84 12.19
CA SER A 100 -0.84 -7.62 10.95
C SER A 100 0.01 -6.93 9.87
N ARG A 101 -0.10 -5.61 9.77
CA ARG A 101 0.74 -4.81 8.87
C ARG A 101 2.19 -4.80 9.32
N ALA A 102 2.45 -4.63 10.60
CA ALA A 102 3.81 -4.70 11.14
C ALA A 102 4.46 -6.08 10.88
N GLN A 103 3.71 -7.17 11.03
CA GLN A 103 4.17 -8.51 10.65
C GLN A 103 4.48 -8.61 9.15
N THR A 104 3.61 -8.06 8.30
CA THR A 104 3.81 -8.03 6.85
C THR A 104 5.09 -7.28 6.47
N ARG A 105 5.35 -6.11 7.08
CA ARG A 105 6.60 -5.34 6.86
C ARG A 105 7.83 -6.17 7.23
N ARG A 106 7.83 -6.83 8.40
CA ARG A 106 8.94 -7.72 8.81
C ARG A 106 9.20 -8.82 7.77
N ILE A 107 8.16 -9.46 7.26
CA ILE A 107 8.28 -10.49 6.22
C ILE A 107 8.82 -9.91 4.92
N ARG A 108 8.35 -8.73 4.49
CA ARG A 108 8.85 -8.05 3.29
C ARG A 108 10.33 -7.73 3.41
N GLU A 109 10.76 -7.18 4.54
CA GLU A 109 12.17 -6.87 4.78
C GLU A 109 13.04 -8.14 4.81
N TYR A 110 12.57 -9.21 5.46
CA TYR A 110 13.27 -10.49 5.43
C TYR A 110 13.38 -11.07 4.00
N THR A 111 12.31 -10.96 3.22
CA THR A 111 12.31 -11.38 1.81
C THR A 111 13.26 -10.53 0.97
N ARG A 112 13.35 -9.22 1.27
CA ARG A 112 14.32 -8.31 0.64
C ARG A 112 15.75 -8.74 0.98
N LEU A 113 16.02 -9.05 2.25
CA LEU A 113 17.30 -9.56 2.69
C LEU A 113 17.68 -10.85 1.95
N LEU A 114 16.77 -11.82 1.85
CA LEU A 114 16.96 -13.07 1.11
C LEU A 114 17.31 -12.89 -0.38
N ARG A 115 16.87 -11.78 -0.98
CA ARG A 115 17.12 -11.46 -2.40
C ARG A 115 18.41 -10.68 -2.62
N THR A 116 19.16 -10.37 -1.55
CA THR A 116 20.41 -9.63 -1.65
C THR A 116 21.45 -10.47 -2.37
N ASP A 117 22.11 -9.89 -3.38
CA ASP A 117 23.25 -10.53 -4.01
C ASP A 117 24.47 -10.45 -3.08
N VAL A 118 24.96 -11.62 -2.66
CA VAL A 118 26.10 -11.77 -1.75
C VAL A 118 27.36 -12.26 -2.47
N SER A 119 27.34 -12.39 -3.80
CA SER A 119 28.47 -12.91 -4.60
C SER A 119 29.76 -12.09 -4.45
N GLY A 120 29.64 -10.80 -4.12
CA GLY A 120 30.77 -9.89 -3.87
C GLY A 120 31.16 -9.73 -2.40
N TYR A 121 30.55 -10.46 -1.47
CA TYR A 121 30.78 -10.26 -0.05
C TYR A 121 32.10 -10.91 0.41
N THR A 122 32.82 -10.22 1.29
CA THR A 122 33.93 -10.81 2.04
C THR A 122 33.40 -11.82 3.08
N ALA A 123 34.26 -12.72 3.58
CA ALA A 123 33.87 -13.71 4.58
C ALA A 123 33.20 -13.08 5.83
N ALA A 124 33.70 -11.93 6.29
CA ALA A 124 33.11 -11.21 7.42
C ALA A 124 31.72 -10.64 7.09
N GLN A 125 31.50 -10.18 5.86
CA GLN A 125 30.19 -9.69 5.41
C GLN A 125 29.19 -10.81 5.21
N VAL A 126 29.62 -11.97 4.69
CA VAL A 126 28.79 -13.18 4.62
C VAL A 126 28.36 -13.61 6.01
N GLU A 127 29.28 -13.66 6.97
CA GLU A 127 28.95 -14.03 8.34
C GLU A 127 27.95 -13.05 8.97
N GLN A 128 28.11 -11.74 8.76
CA GLN A 128 27.14 -10.74 9.23
C GLN A 128 25.77 -10.92 8.58
N TYR A 129 25.73 -11.16 7.26
CA TYR A 129 24.51 -11.43 6.52
C TYR A 129 23.78 -12.68 7.04
N GLU A 130 24.50 -13.76 7.28
CA GLU A 130 23.93 -15.01 7.83
C GLU A 130 23.39 -14.85 9.25
N ARG A 131 24.10 -14.09 10.11
CA ARG A 131 23.62 -13.74 11.45
C ARG A 131 22.33 -12.93 11.38
N GLU A 132 22.28 -11.94 10.49
CA GLU A 132 21.11 -11.09 10.32
C GLU A 132 19.91 -11.86 9.75
N LEU A 133 20.15 -12.75 8.77
CA LEU A 133 19.13 -13.68 8.27
C LEU A 133 18.59 -14.58 9.38
N SER A 134 19.48 -15.16 10.19
CA SER A 134 19.10 -16.04 11.30
C SER A 134 18.31 -15.29 12.37
N ARG A 135 18.72 -14.06 12.71
CA ARG A 135 18.00 -13.19 13.65
C ARG A 135 16.58 -12.92 13.17
N ARG A 136 16.42 -12.47 11.92
CA ARG A 136 15.10 -12.16 11.35
C ARG A 136 14.22 -13.39 11.16
N SER A 137 14.81 -14.52 10.74
CA SER A 137 14.11 -15.82 10.69
C SER A 137 13.50 -16.17 12.05
N LYS A 138 14.29 -16.03 13.11
CA LYS A 138 13.84 -16.34 14.47
C LYS A 138 12.76 -15.38 14.96
N GLU A 139 12.88 -14.09 14.66
CA GLU A 139 11.87 -13.08 15.01
C GLU A 139 10.52 -13.31 14.31
N ILE A 140 10.54 -13.80 13.06
CA ILE A 140 9.32 -13.97 12.25
C ILE A 140 8.70 -15.36 12.44
N PHE A 141 9.52 -16.41 12.43
CA PHE A 141 9.06 -17.79 12.40
C PHE A 141 9.28 -18.57 13.70
N GLY A 142 10.00 -17.99 14.68
CA GLY A 142 10.34 -18.66 15.93
C GLY A 142 11.34 -19.82 15.78
N LYS A 143 12.02 -19.90 14.63
CA LYS A 143 12.97 -20.96 14.27
C LYS A 143 14.40 -20.41 14.21
#